data_AF-A0A6B3GI26-F1
#
_entry.id   AF-A0A6B3GI26-F1
#
_cell.length_a   1.000
_cell.length_b   1.000
_cell.length_c   1.000
_cell.angle_alpha   90.00
_cell.angle_beta   90.00
_cell.angle_gamma   90.00
#
_symmetry.space_group_name_H-M   'P 1'
#
loop_
_entity.id
_entity.type
_entity.pdbx_description
1 polymer ?
#
loop_
_entity_poly.entity_id
_entity_poly.type
_entity_poly.pdbx_seq_one_letter_code
_entity_poly.pdbx_strand_id
1 'polypeptide(L)'
;MQQPRHRIRRHRRPVALAGATALVIAAMASASTTLHSGGRASAGPAATAQDSALAPCRISATMGVQMSEGLPTPPGYARSTGEVRALNLMIDFPDAEGTEPAADRFAEFFPQTSDWFRTSSYGRLVYRPEAPVKDWLRMPMAFTEYGIERGSPFEPGYRQLVKDIVAAADPRVDFSEYDLVNILVSPNAGPSALDTVLSVTFSGNDEAPEADGVPLANTSFVYSRQDDG
;
A
#
# COMPACT_ATOMS: atom_id res chain seq x y z
N MET A 1 -0.92 56.36 -52.57
CA MET A 1 0.51 56.37 -52.93
C MET A 1 0.84 55.07 -53.65
N GLN A 2 1.79 55.16 -54.58
CA GLN A 2 2.12 54.21 -55.64
C GLN A 2 2.37 52.75 -55.19
N GLN A 3 1.73 51.84 -55.93
CA GLN A 3 2.17 50.49 -56.31
C GLN A 3 3.64 50.47 -56.84
N PRO A 4 4.22 49.32 -57.24
CA PRO A 4 4.36 47.99 -56.64
C PRO A 4 5.80 47.49 -56.92
N ARG A 5 6.09 46.18 -56.81
CA ARG A 5 6.85 45.47 -57.87
C ARG A 5 6.80 43.94 -57.70
N HIS A 6 5.93 43.35 -58.52
CA HIS A 6 6.11 42.02 -59.09
C HIS A 6 7.31 41.99 -60.06
N ARG A 7 7.84 40.78 -60.34
CA ARG A 7 8.18 40.19 -61.67
C ARG A 7 9.03 38.90 -61.41
N ILE A 8 9.00 37.78 -62.14
CA ILE A 8 8.33 37.37 -63.40
C ILE A 8 8.45 35.85 -63.64
N ARG A 9 7.44 35.31 -64.35
CA ARG A 9 7.34 34.16 -65.29
C ARG A 9 7.76 32.71 -64.95
N ARG A 10 6.71 31.87 -64.88
CA ARG A 10 6.35 30.72 -65.76
C ARG A 10 7.42 30.11 -66.68
N HIS A 11 7.54 28.78 -66.64
CA HIS A 11 7.37 27.91 -67.82
C HIS A 11 6.80 26.53 -67.45
N ARG A 12 6.08 25.92 -68.41
CA ARG A 12 5.22 24.74 -68.30
C ARG A 12 5.90 23.49 -68.90
N ARG A 13 5.64 22.33 -68.26
CA ARG A 13 5.42 20.97 -68.82
C ARG A 13 6.67 20.20 -69.34
N PRO A 14 6.55 18.89 -69.64
CA PRO A 14 6.37 17.73 -68.76
C PRO A 14 7.41 16.63 -69.15
N VAL A 15 7.12 15.34 -68.86
CA VAL A 15 7.74 14.10 -69.41
C VAL A 15 8.63 13.33 -68.42
N ALA A 16 8.27 12.05 -68.32
CA ALA A 16 8.83 10.97 -67.54
C ALA A 16 10.15 10.42 -68.12
N LEU A 17 10.99 9.78 -67.29
CA LEU A 17 11.28 8.35 -67.39
C LEU A 17 12.22 7.88 -66.27
N ALA A 18 11.88 6.70 -65.75
CA ALA A 18 12.69 5.62 -65.17
C ALA A 18 14.15 5.87 -64.76
N GLY A 19 14.44 5.52 -63.50
CA GLY A 19 15.76 5.17 -63.01
C GLY A 19 15.63 4.34 -61.74
N ALA A 20 15.61 3.01 -61.90
CA ALA A 20 15.64 2.07 -60.79
C ALA A 20 17.06 2.06 -60.18
N THR A 21 17.17 2.45 -58.92
CA THR A 21 18.34 2.14 -58.09
C THR A 21 17.85 1.66 -56.73
N ALA A 22 17.81 0.33 -56.59
CA ALA A 22 17.74 -0.32 -55.31
C ALA A 22 19.06 -0.06 -54.57
N LEU A 23 18.98 0.60 -53.42
CA LEU A 23 20.08 0.62 -52.45
C LEU A 23 19.50 0.20 -51.11
N VAL A 24 19.67 -1.08 -50.80
CA VAL A 24 19.40 -1.66 -49.49
C VAL A 24 20.49 -1.17 -48.55
N ILE A 25 20.13 -0.31 -47.59
CA ILE A 25 20.95 -0.07 -46.41
C ILE A 25 20.10 -0.48 -45.21
N ALA A 26 20.33 -1.70 -44.76
CA ALA A 26 19.91 -2.17 -43.46
C ALA A 26 20.73 -1.45 -42.40
N ALA A 27 20.08 -0.64 -41.57
CA ALA A 27 20.64 -0.17 -40.31
C ALA A 27 19.58 -0.38 -39.22
N MET A 28 19.78 -1.46 -38.48
CA MET A 28 19.07 -1.77 -37.25
C MET A 28 19.43 -0.69 -36.22
N ALA A 29 18.52 0.23 -35.98
CA ALA A 29 18.57 1.09 -34.80
C ALA A 29 17.46 0.62 -33.86
N SER A 30 17.83 -0.32 -32.99
CA SER A 30 17.06 -0.72 -31.83
C SER A 30 16.75 0.54 -31.01
N ALA A 31 15.51 1.03 -31.06
CA ALA A 31 15.06 2.03 -30.11
C ALA A 31 14.98 1.33 -28.75
N SER A 32 16.02 1.52 -27.93
CA SER A 32 16.03 1.15 -26.54
C SER A 32 14.89 1.89 -25.83
N THR A 33 13.77 1.23 -25.64
CA THR A 33 12.84 1.58 -24.57
C THR A 33 13.60 1.43 -23.28
N THR A 34 14.04 2.55 -22.71
CA THR A 34 14.45 2.63 -21.30
C THR A 34 13.21 2.32 -20.47
N LEU A 35 12.95 1.03 -20.27
CA LEU A 35 12.12 0.54 -19.18
C LEU A 35 12.71 1.12 -17.89
N HIS A 36 11.91 1.88 -17.15
CA HIS A 36 12.21 2.22 -15.78
C HIS A 36 12.27 0.91 -14.98
N SER A 37 13.47 0.35 -14.90
CA SER A 37 13.84 -0.68 -13.93
C SER A 37 13.99 0.01 -12.59
N GLY A 38 12.89 0.11 -11.86
CA GLY A 38 12.87 0.76 -10.54
C GLY A 38 11.57 0.59 -9.79
N GLY A 39 10.80 -0.47 -10.02
CA GLY A 39 9.85 -0.98 -9.04
C GLY A 39 10.43 -2.27 -8.49
N ARG A 40 10.64 -2.38 -7.17
CA ARG A 40 10.79 -3.71 -6.56
C ARG A 40 9.56 -4.49 -7.00
N ALA A 41 9.74 -5.43 -7.90
CA ALA A 41 8.75 -6.46 -8.14
C ALA A 41 8.60 -7.17 -6.79
N SER A 42 7.54 -6.83 -6.05
CA SER A 42 7.05 -7.72 -5.01
C SER A 42 6.66 -8.98 -5.75
N ALA A 43 7.56 -9.98 -5.71
CA ALA A 43 7.26 -11.33 -6.13
C ALA A 43 6.20 -11.84 -5.14
N GLY A 44 4.95 -11.47 -5.40
CA GLY A 44 3.80 -12.10 -4.77
C GLY A 44 3.91 -13.60 -5.01
N PRO A 45 3.48 -14.45 -4.07
CA PRO A 45 3.49 -15.89 -4.29
C PRO A 45 2.72 -16.17 -5.57
N ALA A 46 3.40 -16.70 -6.58
CA ALA A 46 2.73 -17.54 -7.54
C ALA A 46 2.19 -18.69 -6.69
N ALA A 47 0.90 -18.64 -6.32
CA ALA A 47 0.20 -19.83 -5.90
C ALA A 47 0.62 -20.89 -6.92
N THR A 48 1.27 -21.96 -6.47
CA THR A 48 1.59 -23.09 -7.34
C THR A 48 0.25 -23.56 -7.86
N ALA A 49 -0.15 -23.01 -9.00
CA ALA A 49 -1.23 -23.49 -9.82
C ALA A 49 -0.67 -24.77 -10.42
N GLN A 50 -0.54 -25.80 -9.59
CA GLN A 50 -0.86 -27.10 -10.12
C GLN A 50 -2.30 -26.95 -10.55
N ASP A 51 -2.53 -27.00 -11.87
CA ASP A 51 -3.85 -27.14 -12.45
C ASP A 51 -4.52 -28.32 -11.76
N SER A 52 -5.23 -28.01 -10.69
CA SER A 52 -5.99 -29.00 -9.97
C SER A 52 -7.16 -29.34 -10.86
N ALA A 53 -7.66 -30.58 -10.76
CA ALA A 53 -8.90 -30.96 -11.43
C ALA A 53 -10.10 -30.05 -11.04
N LEU A 54 -9.94 -29.20 -10.01
CA LEU A 54 -10.90 -28.24 -9.51
C LEU A 54 -10.70 -26.81 -10.04
N ALA A 55 -9.73 -26.57 -10.93
CA ALA A 55 -9.50 -25.25 -11.52
C ALA A 55 -10.78 -24.61 -12.11
N PRO A 56 -11.71 -25.36 -12.77
CA PRO A 56 -12.98 -24.80 -13.23
C PRO A 56 -13.93 -24.31 -12.12
N CYS A 57 -13.76 -24.79 -10.88
CA CYS A 57 -14.55 -24.37 -9.73
C CYS A 57 -13.94 -23.16 -8.98
N ARG A 58 -12.80 -22.64 -9.46
CA ARG A 58 -12.12 -21.51 -8.85
C ARG A 58 -12.90 -20.22 -9.11
N ILE A 59 -13.31 -19.54 -8.04
CA ILE A 59 -13.86 -18.18 -8.13
C ILE A 59 -12.75 -17.28 -8.66
N SER A 60 -13.02 -16.59 -9.77
CA SER A 60 -12.04 -15.68 -10.38
C SER A 60 -12.03 -14.35 -9.62
N ALA A 61 -10.83 -13.83 -9.35
CA ALA A 61 -10.70 -12.50 -8.77
C ALA A 61 -11.24 -11.44 -9.73
N THR A 62 -12.06 -10.53 -9.20
CA THR A 62 -12.58 -9.38 -9.97
C THR A 62 -11.77 -8.15 -9.57
N MET A 63 -11.14 -7.50 -10.56
CA MET A 63 -10.39 -6.26 -10.31
C MET A 63 -11.32 -5.14 -9.84
N GLY A 64 -10.84 -4.32 -8.90
CA GLY A 64 -11.60 -3.21 -8.34
C GLY A 64 -12.61 -3.60 -7.25
N VAL A 65 -12.73 -4.88 -6.90
CA VAL A 65 -13.53 -5.33 -5.76
C VAL A 65 -12.61 -5.51 -4.55
N GLN A 66 -12.79 -4.67 -3.53
CA GLN A 66 -12.06 -4.79 -2.27
C GLN A 66 -12.45 -6.11 -1.57
N MET A 67 -11.46 -6.83 -1.05
CA MET A 67 -11.63 -8.12 -0.35
C MET A 67 -12.37 -9.18 -1.20
N SER A 68 -12.02 -9.28 -2.47
CA SER A 68 -12.56 -10.31 -3.37
C SER A 68 -12.29 -11.72 -2.82
N GLU A 69 -13.32 -12.58 -2.84
CA GLU A 69 -13.20 -14.02 -2.54
C GLU A 69 -12.49 -14.80 -3.66
N GLY A 70 -12.23 -14.15 -4.80
CA GLY A 70 -11.62 -14.79 -5.95
C GLY A 70 -10.13 -15.07 -5.77
N LEU A 71 -9.68 -16.13 -6.44
CA LEU A 71 -8.30 -16.58 -6.42
C LEU A 71 -7.67 -16.37 -7.82
N PRO A 72 -6.39 -15.98 -7.92
CA PRO A 72 -5.51 -15.65 -6.79
C PRO A 72 -5.91 -14.31 -6.17
N THR A 73 -5.53 -14.08 -4.91
CA THR A 73 -5.73 -12.78 -4.26
C THR A 73 -5.12 -11.68 -5.15
N PRO A 74 -5.85 -10.60 -5.45
CA PRO A 74 -5.31 -9.48 -6.21
C PRO A 74 -4.05 -8.89 -5.57
N PRO A 75 -3.23 -8.16 -6.34
CA PRO A 75 -2.16 -7.31 -5.78
C PRO A 75 -2.70 -6.31 -4.75
N GLY A 76 -1.82 -5.78 -3.90
CA GLY A 76 -2.16 -4.78 -2.88
C GLY A 76 -2.40 -5.34 -1.48
N TYR A 77 -2.52 -6.66 -1.33
CA TYR A 77 -2.64 -7.34 -0.03
C TYR A 77 -1.31 -7.96 0.43
N ALA A 78 -1.14 -8.06 1.76
CA ALA A 78 -0.01 -8.78 2.34
C ALA A 78 -0.02 -10.27 1.94
N ARG A 79 1.17 -10.88 1.93
CA ARG A 79 1.37 -12.26 1.48
C ARG A 79 0.67 -13.26 2.42
N SER A 80 0.02 -14.28 1.85
CA SER A 80 -0.64 -15.35 2.61
C SER A 80 0.27 -16.55 2.94
N THR A 81 1.50 -16.55 2.42
CA THR A 81 2.55 -17.55 2.68
C THR A 81 3.92 -16.88 2.64
N GLY A 82 4.95 -17.57 3.16
CA GLY A 82 6.30 -17.03 3.27
C GLY A 82 6.49 -16.29 4.59
N GLU A 83 7.33 -15.26 4.59
CA GLU A 83 7.54 -14.38 5.74
C GLU A 83 6.79 -13.07 5.53
N VAL A 84 6.08 -12.59 6.56
CA VAL A 84 5.46 -11.27 6.60
C VAL A 84 6.04 -10.49 7.76
N ARG A 85 6.68 -9.35 7.47
CA ARG A 85 7.19 -8.42 8.47
C ARG A 85 6.13 -7.37 8.78
N ALA A 86 5.69 -7.33 10.03
CA ALA A 86 4.66 -6.43 10.51
C ALA A 86 5.27 -5.38 11.44
N LEU A 87 5.21 -4.12 11.04
CA LEU A 87 5.55 -3.00 11.91
C LEU A 87 4.42 -2.78 12.91
N ASN A 88 4.74 -2.66 14.19
CA ASN A 88 3.77 -2.33 15.24
C ASN A 88 4.20 -1.02 15.89
N LEU A 89 3.34 -0.02 15.79
CA LEU A 89 3.53 1.30 16.38
C LEU A 89 2.48 1.51 17.46
N MET A 90 2.91 1.79 18.68
CA MET A 90 2.02 2.13 19.78
C MET A 90 1.86 3.64 19.83
N ILE A 91 0.62 4.13 19.72
CA ILE A 91 0.32 5.57 19.69
C ILE A 91 -0.60 5.97 20.84
N ASP A 92 -0.43 7.19 21.33
CA ASP A 92 -1.35 7.82 22.28
C ASP A 92 -1.64 9.28 21.90
N PHE A 93 -2.56 9.91 22.62
CA PHE A 93 -3.05 11.26 22.29
C PHE A 93 -3.02 12.17 23.53
N PRO A 94 -3.00 13.50 23.35
CA PRO A 94 -3.08 14.45 24.47
C PRO A 94 -4.32 14.29 25.37
N ASP A 95 -5.46 13.88 24.82
CA ASP A 95 -6.72 13.62 25.56
C ASP A 95 -6.91 12.14 25.94
N ALA A 96 -6.02 11.25 25.50
CA ALA A 96 -6.05 9.82 25.75
C ALA A 96 -4.63 9.26 25.89
N GLU A 97 -3.92 9.72 26.93
CA GLU A 97 -2.53 9.34 27.19
C GLU A 97 -2.43 7.86 27.57
N GLY A 98 -1.34 7.21 27.13
CA GLY A 98 -1.04 5.84 27.53
C GLY A 98 -0.71 5.77 29.02
N THR A 99 -1.51 5.05 29.80
CA THR A 99 -1.36 4.95 31.27
C THR A 99 -0.38 3.87 31.72
N GLU A 100 -0.01 2.98 30.81
CA GLU A 100 0.89 1.84 31.01
C GLU A 100 2.05 1.89 30.00
N PRO A 101 3.12 1.10 30.18
CA PRO A 101 4.15 0.95 29.16
C PRO A 101 3.59 0.49 27.82
N ALA A 102 3.98 1.16 26.73
CA ALA A 102 3.59 0.76 25.37
C ALA A 102 3.99 -0.69 25.01
N ALA A 103 5.07 -1.20 25.61
CA ALA A 103 5.47 -2.59 25.46
C ALA A 103 4.41 -3.59 25.97
N ASP A 104 3.63 -3.23 26.99
CA ASP A 104 2.57 -4.06 27.54
C ASP A 104 1.42 -4.15 26.53
N ARG A 105 1.03 -3.03 25.91
CA ARG A 105 0.06 -2.99 24.81
C ARG A 105 0.48 -3.87 23.63
N PHE A 106 1.77 -3.92 23.30
CA PHE A 106 2.28 -4.85 22.28
C PHE A 106 2.18 -6.32 22.72
N ALA A 107 2.48 -6.61 23.99
CA ALA A 107 2.44 -7.95 24.57
C ALA A 107 1.03 -8.53 24.71
N GLU A 108 -0.02 -7.72 24.62
CA GLU A 108 -1.41 -8.19 24.54
C GLU A 108 -1.67 -9.07 23.30
N PHE A 109 -0.93 -8.84 22.21
CA PHE A 109 -1.17 -9.50 20.92
C PHE A 109 -0.10 -10.54 20.55
N PHE A 110 1.13 -10.37 21.05
CA PHE A 110 2.27 -11.19 20.67
C PHE A 110 2.86 -11.91 21.89
N PRO A 111 3.19 -13.22 21.77
CA PRO A 111 3.37 -14.00 20.53
C PRO A 111 2.12 -14.69 19.96
N GLN A 112 0.95 -14.56 20.60
CA GLN A 112 -0.26 -15.32 20.28
C GLN A 112 -0.68 -15.18 18.82
N THR A 113 -0.59 -13.97 18.25
CA THR A 113 -0.88 -13.71 16.84
C THR A 113 0.09 -14.45 15.91
N SER A 114 1.39 -14.44 16.22
CA SER A 114 2.39 -15.18 15.45
C SER A 114 2.15 -16.70 15.51
N ASP A 115 1.80 -17.22 16.68
CA ASP A 115 1.48 -18.63 16.86
C ASP A 115 0.21 -19.05 16.13
N TRP A 116 -0.80 -18.17 16.12
CA TRP A 116 -2.03 -18.39 15.37
C TRP A 116 -1.76 -18.47 13.86
N PHE A 117 -1.00 -17.53 13.29
CA PHE A 117 -0.66 -17.55 11.86
C PHE A 117 0.20 -18.77 11.50
N ARG A 118 1.17 -19.13 12.35
CA ARG A 118 1.98 -20.34 12.16
C ARG A 118 1.11 -21.60 12.14
N THR A 119 0.16 -21.71 13.08
CA THR A 119 -0.70 -22.89 13.21
C THR A 119 -1.74 -22.98 12.09
N SER A 120 -2.49 -21.90 11.87
CA SER A 120 -3.57 -21.83 10.87
C SER A 120 -3.06 -21.96 9.44
N SER A 121 -1.83 -21.52 9.16
CA SER A 121 -1.19 -21.71 7.86
C SER A 121 -0.49 -23.06 7.68
N TYR A 122 -0.54 -23.95 8.68
CA TYR A 122 0.24 -25.20 8.70
C TYR A 122 1.74 -24.97 8.50
N GLY A 123 2.27 -23.89 9.08
CA GLY A 123 3.67 -23.49 8.97
C GLY A 123 4.05 -22.84 7.64
N ARG A 124 3.09 -22.53 6.77
CA ARG A 124 3.35 -21.90 5.46
C ARG A 124 3.53 -20.39 5.56
N LEU A 125 3.13 -19.77 6.67
CA LEU A 125 3.31 -18.36 6.96
C LEU A 125 4.09 -18.16 8.26
N VAL A 126 5.12 -17.33 8.20
CA VAL A 126 5.88 -16.84 9.35
C VAL A 126 5.54 -15.36 9.53
N TYR A 127 4.80 -15.04 10.58
CA TYR A 127 4.44 -13.66 10.93
C TYR A 127 5.48 -13.08 11.90
N ARG A 128 6.24 -12.09 11.46
CA ARG A 128 7.32 -11.42 12.20
C ARG A 128 6.84 -10.06 12.73
N PRO A 129 6.40 -9.97 13.99
CA PRO A 129 6.03 -8.70 14.58
C PRO A 129 7.27 -7.96 15.06
N GLU A 130 7.44 -6.73 14.61
CA GLU A 130 8.52 -5.85 15.03
C GLU A 130 7.93 -4.56 15.60
N ALA A 131 8.53 -4.07 16.68
CA ALA A 131 8.18 -2.80 17.31
C ALA A 131 9.49 -2.06 17.61
N PRO A 132 10.13 -1.41 16.62
CA PRO A 132 11.39 -0.70 16.82
C PRO A 132 11.24 0.50 17.76
N VAL A 133 10.05 1.11 17.80
CA VAL A 133 9.67 2.13 18.78
C VAL A 133 8.99 1.45 19.97
N LYS A 134 9.59 1.54 21.16
CA LYS A 134 9.12 0.85 22.37
C LYS A 134 8.24 1.70 23.28
N ASP A 135 8.30 3.02 23.12
CA ASP A 135 7.51 4.00 23.88
C ASP A 135 6.28 4.45 23.08
N TRP A 136 5.34 5.12 23.73
CA TRP A 136 4.21 5.74 23.07
C TRP A 136 4.66 6.82 22.08
N LEU A 137 4.21 6.70 20.83
CA LEU A 137 4.27 7.74 19.82
C LEU A 137 3.12 8.72 20.05
N ARG A 138 3.41 9.81 20.75
CA ARG A 138 2.42 10.87 21.02
C ARG A 138 2.00 11.58 19.74
N MET A 139 0.72 11.52 19.44
CA MET A 139 0.11 12.27 18.34
C MET A 139 0.00 13.77 18.69
N PRO A 140 0.09 14.66 17.68
CA PRO A 140 0.10 16.10 17.90
C PRO A 140 -1.28 16.68 18.27
N MET A 141 -2.36 16.00 17.90
CA MET A 141 -3.75 16.40 18.14
C MET A 141 -4.45 15.43 19.08
N ALA A 142 -5.49 15.91 19.77
CA ALA A 142 -6.41 15.08 20.53
C ALA A 142 -7.08 14.03 19.63
N PHE A 143 -7.36 12.83 20.14
CA PHE A 143 -8.06 11.77 19.41
C PHE A 143 -9.40 12.27 18.86
N THR A 144 -10.13 13.01 19.69
CA THR A 144 -11.43 13.61 19.33
C THR A 144 -11.36 14.57 18.13
N GLU A 145 -10.21 15.22 17.90
CA GLU A 145 -10.02 16.15 16.78
C GLU A 145 -9.85 15.45 15.42
N TYR A 146 -9.47 14.18 15.39
CA TYR A 146 -9.43 13.40 14.15
C TYR A 146 -10.82 13.01 13.62
N GLY A 147 -11.87 13.17 14.44
CA GLY A 147 -13.26 12.90 14.05
C GLY A 147 -13.52 11.43 13.67
N ILE A 148 -12.78 10.50 14.28
CA ILE A 148 -12.90 9.05 13.99
C ILE A 148 -14.01 8.46 14.84
N GLU A 149 -15.09 8.06 14.17
CA GLU A 149 -16.22 7.32 14.73
C GLU A 149 -16.35 5.92 14.10
N ARG A 150 -17.28 5.11 14.61
CA ARG A 150 -17.56 3.78 14.08
C ARG A 150 -17.94 3.85 12.59
N GLY A 151 -17.22 3.10 11.77
CA GLY A 151 -17.48 3.03 10.33
C GLY A 151 -17.00 4.25 9.55
N SER A 152 -16.18 5.11 10.15
CA SER A 152 -15.55 6.23 9.45
C SER A 152 -14.76 5.74 8.23
N PRO A 153 -14.91 6.38 7.07
CA PRO A 153 -14.06 6.09 5.92
C PRO A 153 -12.63 6.57 6.16
N PHE A 154 -11.71 6.25 5.25
CA PHE A 154 -10.31 6.66 5.37
C PHE A 154 -10.15 8.20 5.41
N GLU A 155 -10.97 8.93 4.67
CA GLU A 155 -10.96 10.39 4.65
C GLU A 155 -11.97 11.02 5.62
N PRO A 156 -11.66 12.19 6.21
CA PRO A 156 -10.34 12.81 6.28
C PRO A 156 -9.52 12.31 7.48
N GLY A 157 -10.18 11.71 8.48
CA GLY A 157 -9.63 11.44 9.81
C GLY A 157 -8.44 10.49 9.80
N TYR A 158 -8.61 9.28 9.24
CA TYR A 158 -7.52 8.31 9.18
C TYR A 158 -6.37 8.78 8.28
N ARG A 159 -6.64 9.47 7.16
CA ARG A 159 -5.56 10.07 6.36
C ARG A 159 -4.71 11.00 7.22
N GLN A 160 -5.34 11.90 7.95
CA GLN A 160 -4.62 12.85 8.78
C GLN A 160 -3.84 12.13 9.89
N LEU A 161 -4.46 11.16 10.56
CA LEU A 161 -3.81 10.33 11.57
C LEU A 161 -2.57 9.59 11.01
N VAL A 162 -2.66 8.98 9.83
CA VAL A 162 -1.51 8.32 9.19
C VAL A 162 -0.39 9.32 8.91
N LYS A 163 -0.69 10.53 8.43
CA LYS A 163 0.34 11.56 8.19
C LYS A 163 1.09 11.92 9.47
N ASP A 164 0.37 12.09 10.57
CA ASP A 164 0.95 12.45 11.86
C ASP A 164 1.77 11.29 12.46
N ILE A 165 1.32 10.05 12.27
CA ILE A 165 2.08 8.84 12.63
C ILE A 165 3.39 8.76 11.84
N VAL A 166 3.33 8.96 10.52
CA VAL A 166 4.52 8.95 9.66
C VAL A 166 5.49 10.02 10.12
N ALA A 167 5.04 11.26 10.30
CA ALA A 167 5.88 12.36 10.76
C ALA A 167 6.57 12.07 12.11
N ALA A 168 5.91 11.35 13.03
CA ALA A 168 6.45 10.99 14.34
C ALA A 168 7.39 9.76 14.33
N ALA A 169 7.21 8.83 13.39
CA ALA A 169 7.89 7.54 13.38
C ALA A 169 9.03 7.45 12.34
N ASP A 170 8.93 8.13 11.20
CA ASP A 170 9.87 8.12 10.07
C ASP A 170 11.35 8.36 10.48
N PRO A 171 11.69 9.24 11.44
CA PRO A 171 13.08 9.39 11.89
C PRO A 171 13.68 8.15 12.57
N ARG A 172 12.86 7.16 12.94
CA ARG A 172 13.25 5.97 13.72
C ARG A 172 12.92 4.65 13.02
N VAL A 173 12.18 4.68 11.93
CA VAL A 173 11.62 3.50 11.27
C VAL A 173 11.71 3.69 9.77
N ASP A 174 12.32 2.73 9.08
CA ASP A 174 12.21 2.60 7.62
C ASP A 174 10.97 1.77 7.30
N PHE A 175 9.90 2.42 6.84
CA PHE A 175 8.64 1.77 6.49
C PHE A 175 8.77 0.83 5.29
N SER A 176 9.76 1.03 4.41
CA SER A 176 9.99 0.18 3.23
C SER A 176 10.44 -1.24 3.57
N GLU A 177 10.82 -1.48 4.83
CA GLU A 177 11.22 -2.78 5.36
C GLU A 177 10.05 -3.71 5.73
N TYR A 178 8.83 -3.19 5.78
CA TYR A 178 7.66 -3.87 6.34
C TYR A 178 6.59 -4.15 5.27
N ASP A 179 5.91 -5.29 5.39
CA ASP A 179 4.82 -5.68 4.49
C ASP A 179 3.47 -5.04 4.89
N LEU A 180 3.31 -4.72 6.18
CA LEU A 180 2.11 -4.10 6.74
C LEU A 180 2.44 -3.33 8.04
N VAL A 181 1.54 -2.43 8.42
CA VAL A 181 1.64 -1.62 9.64
C VAL A 181 0.42 -1.86 10.54
N ASN A 182 0.67 -2.18 11.80
CA ASN A 182 -0.34 -2.21 12.85
C ASN A 182 -0.13 -1.00 13.76
N ILE A 183 -1.17 -0.18 13.89
CA ILE A 183 -1.24 0.93 14.83
C ILE A 183 -2.00 0.45 16.05
N LEU A 184 -1.29 0.25 17.15
CA LEU A 184 -1.84 -0.18 18.43
C LEU A 184 -2.14 1.08 19.24
N VAL A 185 -3.42 1.44 19.30
CA VAL A 185 -3.85 2.67 19.94
C VAL A 185 -3.95 2.47 21.45
N SER A 186 -3.68 3.52 22.23
CA SER A 186 -3.90 3.54 23.67
C SER A 186 -5.33 3.07 24.00
N PRO A 187 -5.51 2.14 24.96
CA PRO A 187 -6.83 1.53 25.22
C PRO A 187 -7.94 2.52 25.58
N ASN A 188 -7.57 3.65 26.17
CA ASN A 188 -8.46 4.73 26.59
C ASN A 188 -8.82 5.74 25.47
N ALA A 189 -8.30 5.58 24.25
CA ALA A 189 -8.70 6.40 23.12
C ALA A 189 -9.97 5.84 22.44
N GLY A 190 -11.04 6.62 22.48
CA GLY A 190 -12.34 6.23 21.95
C GLY A 190 -13.24 5.52 22.98
N PRO A 191 -14.45 5.10 22.58
CA PRO A 191 -15.37 4.38 23.44
C PRO A 191 -14.85 2.97 23.77
N SER A 192 -15.32 2.39 24.88
CA SER A 192 -15.03 1.00 25.24
C SER A 192 -15.42 0.04 24.11
N ALA A 193 -14.67 -1.06 23.95
CA ALA A 193 -14.98 -2.10 22.96
C ALA A 193 -16.39 -2.68 23.12
N LEU A 194 -16.91 -2.70 24.36
CA LEU A 194 -18.26 -3.19 24.68
C LEU A 194 -19.35 -2.27 24.14
N ASP A 195 -19.07 -0.97 24.04
CA ASP A 195 -19.99 0.02 23.48
C ASP A 195 -19.78 0.14 21.96
N THR A 196 -18.54 0.32 21.54
CA THR A 196 -18.21 0.53 20.14
C THR A 196 -16.84 0.03 19.69
N VAL A 197 -16.84 -0.85 18.68
CA VAL A 197 -15.63 -1.31 17.98
C VAL A 197 -15.24 -0.30 16.90
N LEU A 198 -14.10 0.37 17.10
CA LEU A 198 -13.47 1.28 16.14
C LEU A 198 -12.36 0.62 15.30
N SER A 199 -11.89 -0.56 15.70
CA SER A 199 -10.79 -1.24 15.01
C SER A 199 -11.13 -1.52 13.55
N VAL A 200 -10.22 -1.15 12.67
CA VAL A 200 -10.39 -1.21 11.21
C VAL A 200 -9.06 -1.53 10.55
N THR A 201 -9.10 -2.25 9.44
CA THR A 201 -7.95 -2.46 8.56
C THR A 201 -8.26 -1.88 7.19
N PHE A 202 -7.38 -1.01 6.71
CA PHE A 202 -7.35 -0.58 5.32
C PHE A 202 -6.33 -1.43 4.58
N SER A 203 -6.77 -2.14 3.54
CA SER A 203 -5.92 -3.04 2.75
C SER A 203 -5.99 -2.68 1.27
N GLY A 204 -4.83 -2.60 0.62
CA GLY A 204 -4.71 -2.14 -0.76
C GLY A 204 -5.15 -0.70 -0.98
N ASN A 205 -5.00 0.18 0.02
CA ASN A 205 -5.30 1.60 -0.13
C ASN A 205 -4.12 2.34 -0.77
N ASP A 206 -4.03 2.32 -2.10
CA ASP A 206 -2.95 2.96 -2.85
C ASP A 206 -2.95 4.50 -2.72
N GLU A 207 -4.04 5.09 -2.23
CA GLU A 207 -4.13 6.53 -1.98
C GLU A 207 -3.65 6.93 -0.57
N ALA A 208 -3.25 5.97 0.27
CA ALA A 208 -2.73 6.24 1.60
C ALA A 208 -1.46 7.12 1.56
N PRO A 209 -1.17 7.92 2.60
CA PRO A 209 0.11 8.61 2.71
C PRO A 209 1.31 7.66 2.54
N GLU A 210 2.35 8.17 1.90
CA GLU A 210 3.61 7.45 1.70
C GLU A 210 4.62 7.77 2.81
N ALA A 211 5.45 6.79 3.14
CA ALA A 211 6.65 6.92 3.97
C ALA A 211 7.77 6.11 3.31
N ASP A 212 9.02 6.59 3.31
CA ASP A 212 10.16 5.93 2.65
C ASP A 212 9.92 5.50 1.18
N GLY A 213 9.07 6.24 0.46
CA GLY A 213 8.69 5.94 -0.92
C GLY A 213 7.77 4.72 -1.08
N VAL A 214 7.13 4.24 -0.01
CA VAL A 214 6.10 3.20 -0.05
C VAL A 214 4.75 3.75 0.46
N PRO A 215 3.63 3.48 -0.22
CA PRO A 215 2.32 3.81 0.32
C PRO A 215 2.00 2.92 1.52
N LEU A 216 1.47 3.49 2.59
CA LEU A 216 0.98 2.73 3.75
C LEU A 216 -0.40 2.13 3.45
N ALA A 217 -0.45 1.30 2.39
CA ALA A 217 -1.67 0.75 1.82
C ALA A 217 -2.28 -0.40 2.65
N ASN A 218 -1.51 -0.97 3.57
CA ASN A 218 -1.92 -2.06 4.47
C ASN A 218 -1.70 -1.62 5.91
N THR A 219 -2.70 -0.93 6.47
CA THR A 219 -2.64 -0.39 7.83
C THR A 219 -3.85 -0.82 8.65
N SER A 220 -3.58 -1.44 9.80
CA SER A 220 -4.60 -1.79 10.78
C SER A 220 -4.55 -0.82 11.96
N PHE A 221 -5.70 -0.36 12.43
CA PHE A 221 -5.84 0.40 13.66
C PHE A 221 -6.55 -0.47 14.69
N VAL A 222 -5.92 -0.67 15.84
CA VAL A 222 -6.43 -1.52 16.92
C VAL A 222 -6.70 -0.66 18.15
N TYR A 223 -7.98 -0.42 18.41
CA TYR A 223 -8.48 0.36 19.54
C TYR A 223 -8.93 -0.56 20.68
N SER A 224 -8.99 -0.03 21.91
CA SER A 224 -9.63 -0.65 23.08
C SER A 224 -9.09 -2.05 23.46
N ARG A 225 -9.61 -2.61 24.56
CA ARG A 225 -9.52 -4.02 24.95
C ARG A 225 -10.92 -4.60 25.09
N GLN A 226 -11.02 -5.92 24.91
CA GLN A 226 -12.29 -6.63 25.12
C GLN A 226 -12.80 -6.51 26.57
N ASP A 227 -11.90 -6.36 27.55
CA ASP A 227 -12.23 -6.33 28.98
C ASP A 227 -12.38 -4.90 29.55
N ASP A 228 -12.47 -3.85 28.72
CA ASP A 228 -12.62 -2.46 29.17
C ASP A 228 -14.07 -2.13 29.65
N GLY A 229 -14.69 -3.04 30.41
CA GLY A 229 -16.04 -2.95 30.98
C GLY A 229 -16.10 -3.02 32.49
#